data_AF-A0A1B2LZE8-F1
#
_entry.id   AF-A0A1B2LZE8-F1
#
_cell.length_a   1.000
_cell.length_b   1.000
_cell.length_c   1.000
_cell.angle_alpha   90.00
_cell.angle_beta   90.00
_cell.angle_gamma   90.00
#
_symmetry.space_group_name_H-M   'P 1'
#
loop_
_entity.id
_entity.type
_entity.pdbx_description
1 polymer ?
#
loop_
_entity_poly.entity_id
_entity_poly.type
_entity_poly.pdbx_seq_one_letter_code
_entity_poly.pdbx_strand_id
1 'polypeptide(L)'
;MIRVSLKTKLIRAIKNVAFASVAFFVIGALLKSDGPKLDLSKIYELVKDTVAFFSAFLGPVFAYVLFNDWRGEHIEKKLEADSESIFKAIQEIYLKLYEVRMSICTKATLEETEGLRVNMSMELLTVDMMRVRNYIKLLKEENDCALNFIQQANDIVDSLNKVNNEFYDIQGAFTMNHKSKREYEFLSPIFENTKELTKNASKIDQLNDVCKELQVKNA
;
A
#
# COMPACT_ATOMS: atom_id res chain seq x y z
N MET A 1 -31.62 -0.02 -5.63
CA MET A 1 -30.94 0.02 -6.94
C MET A 1 -30.06 -1.22 -7.03
N ILE A 2 -30.50 -2.26 -7.75
CA ILE A 2 -29.78 -3.56 -7.81
C ILE A 2 -28.49 -3.35 -8.60
N ARG A 3 -27.31 -3.47 -7.96
CA ARG A 3 -26.01 -3.50 -8.64
C ARG A 3 -25.94 -4.76 -9.49
N VAL A 4 -26.41 -4.68 -10.74
CA VAL A 4 -26.21 -5.73 -11.73
C VAL A 4 -24.70 -5.84 -11.98
N SER A 5 -24.14 -7.03 -11.72
CA SER A 5 -22.73 -7.35 -11.90
C SER A 5 -22.22 -6.94 -13.28
N LEU A 6 -20.98 -6.43 -13.33
CA LEU A 6 -20.29 -6.04 -14.57
C LEU A 6 -20.31 -7.17 -15.60
N LYS A 7 -20.17 -8.42 -15.14
CA LYS A 7 -20.24 -9.63 -15.97
C LYS A 7 -21.58 -9.75 -16.71
N THR A 8 -22.69 -9.47 -16.04
CA THR A 8 -24.03 -9.57 -16.65
C THR A 8 -24.27 -8.48 -17.69
N LYS A 9 -23.76 -7.27 -17.46
CA LYS A 9 -23.82 -6.16 -18.43
C LYS A 9 -22.94 -6.46 -19.65
N LEU A 10 -21.75 -7.02 -19.42
CA LEU A 10 -20.82 -7.42 -20.46
C LEU A 10 -21.41 -8.52 -21.37
N ILE A 11 -21.94 -9.59 -20.77
CA ILE A 11 -22.58 -10.69 -21.49
C ILE A 11 -23.74 -10.17 -22.34
N ARG A 12 -24.53 -9.23 -21.81
CA ARG A 12 -25.63 -8.60 -22.56
C ARG A 12 -25.11 -7.77 -23.73
N ALA A 13 -24.07 -6.97 -23.54
CA ALA A 13 -23.47 -6.18 -24.61
C ALA A 13 -22.93 -7.07 -25.73
N ILE A 14 -22.18 -8.12 -25.38
CA ILE A 14 -21.64 -9.09 -26.35
C ILE A 14 -22.77 -9.77 -27.12
N LYS A 15 -23.83 -10.24 -26.43
CA LYS A 15 -24.99 -10.86 -27.08
C LYS A 15 -25.69 -9.90 -28.06
N ASN A 16 -25.86 -8.64 -27.67
CA ASN A 16 -26.51 -7.64 -28.52
C ASN A 16 -25.67 -7.31 -29.77
N VAL A 17 -24.34 -7.16 -29.61
CA VAL A 17 -23.43 -6.92 -30.74
C VAL A 17 -23.38 -8.13 -31.66
N ALA A 18 -23.33 -9.35 -31.11
CA ALA A 18 -23.37 -10.58 -31.90
C ALA A 18 -24.68 -10.69 -32.72
N PHE A 19 -25.83 -10.41 -32.10
CA PHE A 19 -27.12 -10.39 -32.80
C PHE A 19 -27.16 -9.33 -33.91
N ALA A 20 -26.67 -8.12 -33.63
CA ALA A 20 -26.59 -7.04 -34.62
C ALA A 20 -25.66 -7.40 -35.79
N SER A 21 -24.52 -8.05 -35.53
CA SER A 21 -23.60 -8.53 -36.58
C SER A 21 -24.24 -9.61 -37.46
N VAL A 22 -24.99 -10.54 -36.88
CA VAL A 22 -25.74 -11.55 -37.66
C VAL A 22 -26.80 -10.88 -38.52
N ALA A 23 -27.56 -9.94 -37.96
CA ALA A 23 -28.56 -9.18 -38.72
C ALA A 23 -27.92 -8.37 -39.86
N PHE A 24 -26.79 -7.71 -39.61
CA PHE A 24 -26.01 -6.98 -40.61
C PHE A 24 -25.53 -7.90 -41.73
N PHE A 25 -25.03 -9.09 -41.40
CA PHE A 25 -24.61 -10.08 -42.38
C PHE A 25 -25.78 -10.57 -43.25
N VAL A 26 -26.93 -10.90 -42.65
CA VAL A 26 -28.11 -11.38 -43.39
C VAL A 26 -28.64 -10.30 -44.32
N ILE A 27 -28.76 -9.06 -43.84
CA ILE A 27 -29.21 -7.93 -44.66
C ILE A 27 -28.22 -7.66 -45.81
N GLY A 28 -26.92 -7.66 -45.51
CA GLY A 28 -25.90 -7.48 -46.54
C GLY A 28 -25.88 -8.61 -47.57
N ALA A 29 -26.12 -9.86 -47.15
CA ALA A 29 -26.20 -11.01 -48.05
C ALA A 29 -27.42 -10.93 -48.97
N LEU A 30 -28.57 -10.49 -48.44
CA LEU A 30 -29.78 -10.24 -49.24
C LEU A 30 -29.58 -9.12 -50.26
N LEU A 31 -28.87 -8.04 -49.88
CA LEU A 31 -28.60 -6.91 -50.77
C LEU A 31 -27.54 -7.20 -51.85
N LYS A 32 -26.56 -8.06 -51.57
CA LYS A 32 -25.48 -8.44 -52.52
C LYS A 32 -25.84 -9.66 -53.40
N SER A 33 -27.01 -10.27 -53.22
CA SER A 33 -27.45 -11.46 -53.96
C SER A 33 -28.01 -11.09 -55.34
N ASP A 34 -27.20 -11.26 -56.39
CA ASP A 34 -27.62 -11.12 -57.80
C ASP A 34 -28.24 -12.41 -58.39
N GLY A 35 -29.03 -13.15 -57.59
CA GLY A 35 -29.64 -14.43 -58.00
C GLY A 35 -28.80 -15.69 -57.69
N PRO A 36 -28.98 -16.83 -58.41
CA PRO A 36 -28.48 -18.14 -57.98
C PRO A 36 -26.96 -18.36 -58.12
N LYS A 37 -26.21 -17.38 -58.64
CA LYS A 37 -24.75 -17.45 -58.73
C LYS A 37 -24.13 -16.71 -57.54
N LEU A 38 -23.69 -17.47 -56.55
CA LEU A 38 -22.93 -16.95 -55.41
C LEU A 38 -21.52 -16.56 -55.87
N ASP A 39 -21.25 -15.26 -55.90
CA ASP A 39 -19.90 -14.72 -56.12
C ASP A 39 -19.10 -14.77 -54.82
N LEU A 40 -18.12 -15.68 -54.74
CA LEU A 40 -17.27 -15.86 -53.57
C LEU A 40 -16.55 -14.57 -53.15
N SER A 41 -16.22 -13.68 -54.10
CA SER A 41 -15.55 -12.41 -53.81
C SER A 41 -16.45 -11.48 -52.99
N LYS A 42 -17.72 -11.36 -53.40
CA LYS A 42 -18.72 -10.53 -52.71
C LYS A 42 -19.04 -11.04 -51.30
N ILE A 43 -19.06 -12.36 -51.12
CA ILE A 43 -19.27 -13.01 -49.81
C ILE A 43 -18.08 -12.76 -48.89
N TYR A 44 -16.85 -12.92 -49.40
CA TYR A 44 -15.64 -12.67 -48.63
C TYR A 44 -15.58 -11.22 -48.11
N GLU A 45 -15.89 -10.24 -48.96
CA GLU A 45 -16.01 -8.85 -48.53
C GLU A 45 -17.07 -8.64 -47.44
N LEU A 46 -18.25 -9.26 -47.60
CA LEU A 46 -19.33 -9.14 -46.63
C LEU A 46 -18.96 -9.75 -45.26
N VAL A 47 -18.26 -10.89 -45.26
CA VAL A 47 -17.72 -11.50 -44.04
C VAL A 47 -16.70 -10.55 -43.40
N LYS A 48 -15.78 -9.99 -44.19
CA LYS A 48 -14.78 -9.03 -43.71
C LYS A 48 -15.41 -7.80 -43.08
N ASP A 49 -16.43 -7.21 -43.71
CA ASP A 49 -17.14 -6.03 -43.22
C ASP A 49 -17.93 -6.35 -41.94
N THR A 50 -18.55 -7.53 -41.87
CA THR A 50 -19.26 -7.99 -40.67
C THR A 50 -18.31 -8.20 -39.49
N VAL A 51 -17.13 -8.78 -39.73
CA VAL A 51 -16.09 -8.95 -38.72
C VAL A 51 -15.51 -7.59 -38.29
N ALA A 52 -15.31 -6.67 -39.24
CA ALA A 52 -14.86 -5.31 -38.92
C ALA A 52 -15.90 -4.56 -38.06
N PHE A 53 -17.19 -4.67 -38.39
CA PHE A 53 -18.28 -4.14 -37.59
C PHE A 53 -18.28 -4.75 -36.18
N PHE A 54 -18.25 -6.08 -36.09
CA PHE A 54 -18.20 -6.78 -34.80
C PHE A 54 -17.01 -6.32 -33.94
N SER A 55 -15.83 -6.22 -34.54
CA SER A 55 -14.60 -5.75 -33.89
C SER A 55 -14.68 -4.28 -33.46
N ALA A 56 -15.25 -3.40 -34.29
CA ALA A 56 -15.39 -1.98 -33.97
C ALA A 56 -16.27 -1.75 -32.72
N PHE A 57 -17.28 -2.59 -32.51
CA PHE A 57 -18.17 -2.49 -31.34
C PHE A 57 -17.65 -3.28 -30.13
N LEU A 58 -16.96 -4.41 -30.30
CA LEU A 58 -16.40 -5.17 -29.19
C LEU A 58 -15.05 -4.66 -28.70
N GLY A 59 -14.23 -4.07 -29.56
CA GLY A 59 -12.92 -3.52 -29.19
C GLY A 59 -12.97 -2.59 -27.96
N PRO A 60 -13.84 -1.56 -27.96
CA PRO A 60 -14.04 -0.69 -26.79
C PRO A 60 -14.51 -1.43 -25.53
N VAL A 61 -15.33 -2.47 -25.70
CA VAL A 61 -15.85 -3.30 -24.59
C VAL A 61 -14.73 -4.14 -23.97
N PHE A 62 -13.90 -4.79 -24.79
CA PHE A 62 -12.73 -5.53 -24.33
C PHE A 62 -11.70 -4.61 -23.69
N ALA A 63 -11.43 -3.44 -24.30
CA ALA A 63 -10.54 -2.44 -23.72
C ALA A 63 -11.04 -2.01 -22.32
N TYR A 64 -12.35 -1.74 -22.16
CA TYR A 64 -12.91 -1.37 -20.87
C TYR A 64 -12.76 -2.47 -19.80
N VAL A 65 -12.98 -3.74 -20.15
CA VAL A 65 -12.77 -4.86 -19.22
C VAL A 65 -11.30 -4.96 -18.84
N LEU A 66 -10.41 -4.95 -19.84
CA LEU A 66 -8.97 -5.01 -19.65
C LEU A 66 -8.47 -3.86 -18.76
N PHE A 67 -8.94 -2.64 -18.99
CA PHE A 67 -8.57 -1.49 -18.17
C PHE A 67 -9.07 -1.58 -16.74
N ASN A 68 -10.26 -2.13 -16.49
CA ASN A 68 -10.74 -2.30 -15.11
C ASN A 68 -9.94 -3.36 -14.35
N ASP A 69 -9.64 -4.47 -15.01
CA ASP A 69 -8.83 -5.56 -14.43
C ASP A 69 -7.41 -5.06 -14.12
N TRP A 70 -6.79 -4.41 -15.10
CA TRP A 70 -5.47 -3.78 -14.96
C TRP A 70 -5.43 -2.73 -13.84
N ARG A 71 -6.50 -1.93 -13.67
CA ARG A 71 -6.58 -0.97 -12.56
C ARG A 71 -6.68 -1.66 -11.20
N GLY A 72 -7.39 -2.78 -11.10
CA GLY A 72 -7.46 -3.59 -9.88
C GLY A 72 -6.06 -4.08 -9.49
N GLU A 73 -5.38 -4.76 -10.41
CA GLU A 73 -4.01 -5.24 -10.18
C GLU A 73 -3.04 -4.12 -9.81
N HIS A 74 -3.14 -2.95 -10.47
CA HIS A 74 -2.27 -1.82 -10.16
C HIS A 74 -2.46 -1.28 -8.76
N ILE A 75 -3.70 -1.25 -8.27
CA ILE A 75 -3.99 -0.79 -6.92
C ILE A 75 -3.46 -1.79 -5.90
N GLU A 76 -3.64 -3.09 -6.13
CA GLU A 76 -3.14 -4.15 -5.25
C GLU A 76 -1.61 -4.16 -5.19
N LYS A 77 -0.94 -4.12 -6.35
CA LYS A 77 0.53 -4.01 -6.41
C LYS A 77 1.07 -2.74 -5.74
N LYS A 78 0.34 -1.63 -5.87
CA LYS A 78 0.71 -0.38 -5.19
C LYS A 78 0.55 -0.51 -3.68
N LEU A 79 -0.56 -1.08 -3.20
CA LEU A 79 -0.80 -1.32 -1.79
C LEU A 79 0.28 -2.21 -1.19
N GLU A 80 0.67 -3.27 -1.90
CA GLU A 80 1.77 -4.16 -1.53
C GLU A 80 3.08 -3.39 -1.35
N ALA A 81 3.51 -2.67 -2.38
CA ALA A 81 4.76 -1.90 -2.34
C ALA A 81 4.76 -0.80 -1.26
N ASP A 82 3.65 -0.08 -1.11
CA ASP A 82 3.50 0.99 -0.12
C ASP A 82 3.54 0.40 1.31
N SER A 83 2.86 -0.73 1.55
CA SER A 83 2.86 -1.43 2.85
C SER A 83 4.24 -1.97 3.23
N GLU A 84 4.97 -2.55 2.28
CA GLU A 84 6.33 -3.04 2.49
C GLU A 84 7.29 -1.88 2.82
N SER A 85 7.14 -0.74 2.14
CA SER A 85 7.94 0.46 2.40
C SER A 85 7.70 1.01 3.81
N ILE A 86 6.43 1.06 4.24
CA ILE A 86 6.05 1.47 5.60
C ILE A 86 6.64 0.52 6.65
N PHE A 87 6.52 -0.79 6.43
CA PHE A 87 7.06 -1.80 7.34
C PHE A 87 8.58 -1.64 7.52
N LYS A 88 9.33 -1.53 6.41
CA LYS A 88 10.79 -1.31 6.45
C LYS A 88 11.15 -0.03 7.21
N ALA A 89 10.43 1.06 6.96
CA ALA A 89 10.68 2.33 7.66
C ALA A 89 10.42 2.22 9.16
N ILE A 90 9.37 1.52 9.59
CA ILE A 90 9.10 1.24 11.02
C ILE A 90 10.24 0.42 11.64
N GLN A 91 10.74 -0.60 10.93
CA GLN A 91 11.85 -1.43 11.39
C GLN A 91 13.14 -0.60 11.56
N GLU A 92 13.45 0.29 10.61
CA GLU A 92 14.60 1.19 10.71
C GLU A 92 14.49 2.15 11.92
N ILE A 93 13.30 2.72 12.15
CA ILE A 93 13.05 3.58 13.31
C ILE A 93 13.28 2.81 14.61
N TYR A 94 12.77 1.58 14.68
CA TYR A 94 12.95 0.71 15.83
C TYR A 94 14.44 0.43 16.11
N LEU A 95 15.23 0.10 15.09
CA LEU A 95 16.67 -0.14 15.24
C LEU A 95 17.41 1.11 15.71
N LYS A 96 17.13 2.27 15.11
CA LYS A 96 17.72 3.56 15.53
C LYS A 96 17.36 3.91 16.97
N LEU A 97 16.13 3.61 17.43
CA LEU A 97 15.73 3.79 18.83
C LEU A 97 16.56 2.92 19.79
N TYR A 98 16.89 1.69 19.38
CA TYR A 98 17.80 0.83 20.15
C TYR A 98 19.20 1.42 20.25
N GLU A 99 19.72 2.00 19.16
CA GLU A 99 21.02 2.69 19.18
C GLU A 99 21.00 3.90 20.11
N VAL A 100 19.94 4.72 20.07
CA VAL A 100 19.75 5.84 21.00
C VAL A 100 19.72 5.34 22.44
N ARG A 101 18.96 4.28 22.74
CA ARG A 101 18.91 3.68 24.08
C ARG A 101 20.30 3.33 24.62
N MET A 102 21.20 2.85 23.76
CA MET A 102 22.55 2.46 24.15
C MET A 102 23.50 3.65 24.33
N SER A 103 23.14 4.84 23.84
CA SER A 103 23.97 6.04 23.88
C SER A 103 23.55 7.04 24.96
N ILE A 104 22.26 7.09 25.34
CA ILE A 104 21.76 7.96 26.42
C ILE A 104 22.34 7.58 27.79
N CYS A 105 22.34 8.55 28.72
CA CYS A 105 22.82 8.40 30.09
C CYS A 105 24.27 7.91 30.22
N THR A 106 25.10 8.15 29.21
CA THR A 106 26.53 7.84 29.24
C THR A 106 27.35 9.08 29.60
N LYS A 107 28.53 8.88 30.20
CA LYS A 107 29.45 10.00 30.48
C LYS A 107 29.82 10.78 29.21
N ALA A 108 29.93 10.08 28.08
CA ALA A 108 30.20 10.68 26.78
C ALA A 108 29.13 11.71 26.41
N THR A 109 27.84 11.44 26.64
CA THR A 109 26.76 12.39 26.33
C THR A 109 26.75 13.67 27.18
N LEU A 110 27.60 13.78 28.20
CA LEU A 110 27.82 15.02 28.94
C LEU A 110 28.78 15.96 28.19
N GLU A 111 29.59 15.43 27.28
CA GLU A 111 30.38 16.21 26.35
C GLU A 111 29.45 16.83 25.29
N GLU A 112 29.70 18.09 24.95
CA GLU A 112 28.81 18.88 24.09
C GLU A 112 28.57 18.23 22.72
N THR A 113 29.63 17.67 22.11
CA THR A 113 29.59 17.05 20.78
C THR A 113 28.73 15.79 20.76
N GLU A 114 28.95 14.86 21.70
CA GLU A 114 28.23 13.60 21.77
C GLU A 114 26.79 13.79 22.27
N GLY A 115 26.57 14.68 23.23
CA GLY A 115 25.23 15.07 23.66
C GLY A 115 24.40 15.67 22.52
N LEU A 116 25.01 16.55 21.70
CA LEU A 116 24.36 17.11 20.52
C LEU A 116 24.05 16.02 19.49
N ARG A 117 24.96 15.07 19.26
CA ARG A 117 24.75 13.95 18.33
C ARG A 117 23.54 13.11 18.73
N VAL A 118 23.44 12.72 20.00
CA VAL A 118 22.32 11.93 20.51
C VAL A 118 21.00 12.71 20.40
N ASN A 119 21.00 13.99 20.76
CA ASN A 119 19.81 14.84 20.60
C ASN A 119 19.39 14.96 19.12
N MET A 120 20.33 15.15 18.21
CA MET A 120 20.05 15.20 16.77
C MET A 120 19.48 13.87 16.25
N SER A 121 20.00 12.73 16.72
CA SER A 121 19.44 11.41 16.39
C SER A 121 18.00 11.27 16.84
N MET A 122 17.66 11.74 18.05
CA MET A 122 16.28 11.72 18.56
C MET A 122 15.34 12.66 17.77
N GLU A 123 15.85 13.81 17.30
CA GLU A 123 15.07 14.75 16.46
C GLU A 123 14.78 14.12 15.10
N LEU A 124 15.80 13.51 14.49
CA LEU A 124 15.66 12.81 13.21
C LEU A 124 14.67 11.63 13.33
N LEU A 125 14.65 10.92 14.46
CA LEU A 125 13.65 9.88 14.72
C LEU A 125 12.23 10.43 14.72
N THR A 126 12.01 11.59 15.34
CA THR A 126 10.70 12.26 15.33
C THR A 126 10.27 12.60 13.90
N VAL A 127 11.18 13.11 13.07
CA VAL A 127 10.91 13.41 11.66
C VAL A 127 10.61 12.14 10.86
N ASP A 128 11.38 11.06 11.07
CA ASP A 128 11.17 9.77 10.40
C ASP A 128 9.79 9.19 10.78
N MET A 129 9.39 9.25 12.05
CA MET A 129 8.05 8.84 12.49
C MET A 129 6.93 9.67 11.85
N MET A 130 7.10 10.99 11.73
CA MET A 130 6.14 11.84 11.02
C MET A 130 6.03 11.46 9.53
N ARG A 131 7.16 11.16 8.90
CA ARG A 131 7.19 10.70 7.50
C ARG A 131 6.41 9.40 7.34
N VAL A 132 6.64 8.43 8.22
CA VAL A 132 5.89 7.16 8.21
C VAL A 132 4.39 7.40 8.42
N ARG A 133 3.99 8.24 9.38
CA ARG A 133 2.56 8.60 9.55
C ARG A 133 1.96 9.20 8.28
N ASN A 134 2.71 10.02 7.55
CA ASN A 134 2.24 10.56 6.28
C ASN A 134 2.10 9.47 5.21
N TYR A 135 3.03 8.51 5.14
CA TYR A 135 2.87 7.36 4.24
C TYR A 135 1.65 6.51 4.60
N ILE A 136 1.44 6.23 5.88
CA ILE A 136 0.25 5.51 6.36
C ILE A 136 -1.04 6.24 5.96
N LYS A 137 -1.10 7.58 6.11
CA LYS A 137 -2.27 8.38 5.69
C LYS A 137 -2.55 8.34 4.18
N LEU A 138 -1.53 8.10 3.37
CA LEU A 138 -1.67 8.01 1.91
C LEU A 138 -2.14 6.62 1.46
N LEU A 139 -2.06 5.60 2.33
CA LEU A 139 -2.68 4.31 2.07
C LEU A 139 -4.20 4.47 2.01
N LYS A 140 -4.81 3.86 1.00
CA LYS A 140 -6.26 3.86 0.86
C LYS A 140 -6.88 2.72 1.65
N GLU A 141 -7.96 3.04 2.34
CA GLU A 141 -8.79 2.11 3.11
C GLU A 141 -9.73 1.30 2.20
N GLU A 142 -9.16 0.46 1.33
CA GLU A 142 -9.96 -0.28 0.34
C GLU A 142 -10.46 -1.64 0.84
N ASN A 143 -9.80 -2.24 1.85
CA ASN A 143 -10.19 -3.52 2.41
C ASN A 143 -9.83 -3.66 3.91
N ASP A 144 -10.44 -4.63 4.59
CA ASP A 144 -10.27 -4.87 6.04
C ASP A 144 -8.82 -5.18 6.43
N CYS A 145 -8.05 -5.83 5.55
CA CYS A 145 -6.65 -6.16 5.79
C CYS A 145 -5.77 -4.90 5.75
N ALA A 146 -6.01 -3.99 4.80
CA ALA A 146 -5.34 -2.69 4.72
C ALA A 146 -5.69 -1.82 5.93
N LEU A 147 -6.95 -1.83 6.38
CA LEU A 147 -7.36 -1.15 7.61
C LEU A 147 -6.65 -1.69 8.84
N ASN A 148 -6.57 -3.02 8.97
CA ASN A 148 -5.84 -3.67 10.06
C ASN A 148 -4.35 -3.30 10.04
N PHE A 149 -3.71 -3.32 8.85
CA PHE A 149 -2.33 -2.88 8.68
C PHE A 149 -2.15 -1.41 9.10
N ILE A 150 -3.00 -0.51 8.63
CA ILE A 150 -2.97 0.93 8.96
C ILE A 150 -3.07 1.14 10.47
N GLN A 151 -4.01 0.43 11.12
CA GLN A 151 -4.21 0.53 12.56
C GLN A 151 -2.96 0.07 13.32
N GLN A 152 -2.45 -1.13 13.02
CA GLN A 152 -1.27 -1.67 13.69
C GLN A 152 -0.02 -0.80 13.46
N ALA A 153 0.18 -0.31 12.23
CA ALA A 153 1.29 0.57 11.90
C ALA A 153 1.23 1.89 12.70
N ASN A 154 0.04 2.50 12.80
CA ASN A 154 -0.13 3.71 13.63
C ASN A 154 0.13 3.43 15.11
N ASP A 155 -0.42 2.34 15.65
CA ASP A 155 -0.23 1.95 17.06
C ASP A 155 1.24 1.72 17.40
N ILE A 156 2.00 1.12 16.48
CA ILE A 156 3.45 0.93 16.63
C ILE A 156 4.17 2.28 16.59
N VAL A 157 3.89 3.12 15.58
CA VAL A 157 4.56 4.43 15.45
C VAL A 157 4.28 5.32 16.66
N ASP A 158 3.05 5.31 17.18
CA ASP A 158 2.68 6.07 18.37
C ASP A 158 3.41 5.56 19.62
N SER A 159 3.54 4.23 19.76
CA SER A 159 4.30 3.64 20.85
C SER A 159 5.79 3.96 20.76
N LEU A 160 6.39 3.91 19.57
CA LEU A 160 7.80 4.25 19.36
C LEU A 160 8.05 5.74 19.61
N ASN A 161 7.12 6.61 19.20
CA ASN A 161 7.19 8.05 19.45
C ASN A 161 7.13 8.37 20.94
N LYS A 162 6.28 7.66 21.69
CA LYS A 162 6.24 7.77 23.15
C LYS A 162 7.58 7.41 23.79
N VAL A 163 8.18 6.28 23.39
CA VAL A 163 9.51 5.86 23.89
C VAL A 163 10.58 6.90 23.56
N ASN A 164 10.57 7.47 22.34
CA ASN A 164 11.52 8.50 21.94
C ASN A 164 11.42 9.74 22.84
N ASN A 165 10.19 10.20 23.12
CA ASN A 165 9.96 11.33 24.02
C ASN A 165 10.43 11.04 25.45
N GLU A 166 10.20 9.83 25.95
CA GLU A 166 10.70 9.43 27.27
C GLU A 166 12.24 9.38 27.31
N PHE A 167 12.91 9.01 26.21
CA PHE A 167 14.38 9.11 26.11
C PHE A 167 14.88 10.56 26.17
N TYR A 168 14.18 11.51 25.55
CA TYR A 168 14.49 12.93 25.70
C TYR A 168 14.43 13.37 27.17
N ASP A 169 13.33 13.01 27.86
CA ASP A 169 13.12 13.39 29.25
C ASP A 169 14.20 12.80 30.16
N ILE A 170 14.51 11.51 29.96
CA ILE A 170 15.56 10.80 30.69
C ILE A 170 16.94 11.45 30.46
N GLN A 171 17.30 11.73 29.20
CA GLN A 171 18.59 12.34 28.85
C GLN A 171 18.71 13.78 29.38
N GLY A 172 17.62 14.54 29.32
CA GLY A 172 17.53 15.88 29.90
C GLY A 172 17.73 15.84 31.42
N ALA A 173 17.02 14.96 32.11
CA ALA A 173 17.15 14.77 33.55
C ALA A 173 18.57 14.32 33.95
N PHE A 174 19.18 13.40 33.19
CA PHE A 174 20.57 12.99 33.38
C PHE A 174 21.54 14.16 33.31
N THR A 175 21.40 14.99 32.28
CA THR A 175 22.25 16.17 32.09
C THR A 175 22.08 17.20 33.21
N MET A 176 20.83 17.46 33.64
CA MET A 176 20.53 18.39 34.73
C MET A 176 21.04 17.91 36.09
N ASN A 177 20.85 16.62 36.40
CA ASN A 177 21.29 16.04 37.67
C ASN A 177 22.81 16.00 37.78
N HIS A 178 23.51 15.68 36.68
CA HIS A 178 24.97 15.77 36.63
C HIS A 178 25.46 17.21 36.91
N LYS A 179 24.90 18.22 36.25
CA LYS A 179 25.23 19.64 36.49
C LYS A 179 24.96 20.07 37.92
N SER A 180 23.89 19.55 38.52
CA SER A 180 23.46 19.88 39.88
C SER A 180 24.12 19.03 40.97
N LYS A 181 25.00 18.09 40.60
CA LYS A 181 25.61 17.08 41.50
C LYS A 181 24.57 16.31 42.33
N ARG A 182 23.40 16.05 41.76
CA ARG A 182 22.35 15.26 42.39
C ARG A 182 22.46 13.81 41.93
N GLU A 183 22.31 12.88 42.87
CA GLU A 183 22.12 11.48 42.54
C GLU A 183 20.69 11.26 42.04
N TYR A 184 20.55 10.49 40.97
CA TYR A 184 19.26 10.06 40.43
C TYR A 184 19.41 8.69 39.80
N GLU A 185 18.43 7.82 40.04
CA GLU A 185 18.45 6.44 39.57
C GLU A 185 17.73 6.33 38.22
N PHE A 186 18.50 6.30 37.13
CA PHE A 186 17.97 6.21 35.77
C PHE A 186 17.66 4.77 35.30
N LEU A 187 18.06 3.77 36.09
CA LEU A 187 17.93 2.36 35.71
C LEU A 187 16.49 1.91 35.57
N SER A 188 15.60 2.35 36.47
CA SER A 188 14.17 1.97 36.43
C SER A 188 13.44 2.56 35.20
N PRO A 189 13.51 3.87 34.90
CA PRO A 189 12.92 4.43 33.67
C PRO A 189 13.48 3.79 32.39
N ILE A 190 14.80 3.57 32.32
CA ILE A 190 15.42 2.92 31.16
C ILE A 190 14.90 1.49 31.01
N PHE A 191 14.77 0.74 32.12
CA PHE A 191 14.28 -0.63 32.09
C PHE A 191 12.83 -0.72 31.58
N GLU A 192 11.94 0.17 32.04
CA GLU A 192 10.55 0.20 31.56
C GLU A 192 10.46 0.53 30.07
N ASN A 193 11.21 1.51 29.59
CA ASN A 193 11.24 1.84 28.15
C ASN A 193 11.79 0.69 27.30
N THR A 194 12.71 -0.09 27.86
CA THR A 194 13.28 -1.27 27.18
C THR A 194 12.26 -2.40 27.05
N LYS A 195 11.43 -2.57 28.07
CA LYS A 195 10.32 -3.51 28.06
C LYS A 195 9.29 -3.10 27.01
N GLU A 196 8.96 -1.82 26.92
CA GLU A 196 8.07 -1.30 25.87
C GLU A 196 8.68 -1.44 24.46
N LEU A 197 9.99 -1.22 24.29
CA LEU A 197 10.68 -1.52 23.02
C LEU A 197 10.57 -3.00 22.65
N THR A 198 10.80 -3.90 23.60
CA THR A 198 10.70 -5.35 23.38
C THR A 198 9.26 -5.77 23.02
N LYS A 199 8.26 -5.14 23.63
CA LYS A 199 6.86 -5.32 23.25
C LYS A 199 6.59 -4.85 21.82
N ASN A 200 7.17 -3.72 21.41
CA ASN A 200 7.06 -3.26 20.03
C ASN A 200 7.74 -4.18 19.02
N ALA A 201 8.80 -4.89 19.40
CA ALA A 201 9.39 -5.93 18.54
C ALA A 201 8.34 -6.99 18.15
N SER A 202 7.59 -7.50 19.14
CA SER A 202 6.53 -8.49 18.87
C SER A 202 5.39 -7.94 18.00
N LYS A 203 5.06 -6.65 18.12
CA LYS A 203 4.06 -6.01 17.27
C LYS A 203 4.57 -5.81 15.84
N ILE A 204 5.85 -5.49 15.67
CA ILE A 204 6.49 -5.37 14.35
C ILE A 204 6.49 -6.73 13.66
N ASP A 205 6.75 -7.82 14.39
CA ASP A 205 6.64 -9.18 13.85
C ASP A 205 5.20 -9.50 13.39
N GLN A 206 4.19 -9.14 14.19
CA GLN A 206 2.78 -9.27 13.81
C GLN A 206 2.43 -8.44 12.57
N LEU A 207 2.93 -7.20 12.49
CA LEU A 207 2.74 -6.32 11.33
C LEU A 207 3.36 -6.92 10.06
N ASN A 208 4.50 -7.60 10.18
CA ASN A 208 5.13 -8.32 9.06
C ASN A 208 4.21 -9.43 8.54
N ASP A 209 3.55 -10.18 9.44
CA ASP A 209 2.63 -11.23 9.02
C ASP A 209 1.40 -10.66 8.30
N VAL A 210 0.84 -9.55 8.78
CA VAL A 210 -0.21 -8.81 8.06
C VAL A 210 0.28 -8.29 6.71
N CYS A 211 1.52 -7.81 6.64
CA CYS A 211 2.14 -7.38 5.39
C CYS A 211 2.25 -8.53 4.37
N LYS A 212 2.59 -9.75 4.82
CA LYS A 212 2.59 -10.94 3.96
C LYS A 212 1.20 -11.34 3.50
N GLU A 213 0.17 -11.19 4.34
CA GLU A 213 -1.22 -11.45 3.93
C GLU A 213 -1.68 -10.52 2.80
N LEU A 214 -1.16 -9.28 2.76
CA LEU A 214 -1.38 -8.34 1.65
C LEU A 214 -0.70 -8.79 0.35
N GLN A 215 0.43 -9.52 0.45
CA GLN A 215 1.18 -10.05 -0.70
C GLN A 215 0.55 -11.33 -1.29
N VAL A 216 0.02 -12.21 -0.44
CA VAL A 216 -0.40 -13.57 -0.84
C VAL A 216 -1.67 -13.61 -1.71
N LYS A 217 -2.44 -12.51 -1.80
CA LYS A 217 -3.65 -12.49 -2.65
C LYS A 217 -3.37 -12.55 -4.17
N ASN A 218 -2.11 -12.47 -4.59
CA ASN A 218 -1.67 -12.43 -5.99
C ASN A 218 -0.99 -13.72 -6.50
N ALA A 219 -1.05 -14.85 -5.77
CA ALA A 219 -0.46 -16.13 -6.18
C ALA A 219 -1.50 -17.19 -6.55
#